data_AF-A0A8J4EJY5-F1
#
_entry.id   AF-A0A8J4EJY5-F1
#
_cell.length_a   1.000
_cell.length_b   1.000
_cell.length_c   1.000
_cell.angle_alpha   90.00
_cell.angle_beta   90.00
_cell.angle_gamma   90.00
#
_symmetry.space_group_name_H-M   'P 1'
#
loop_
_entity.id
_entity.type
_entity.pdbx_description
1 polymer ?
#
loop_
_entity_poly.entity_id
_entity_poly.type
_entity_poly.pdbx_seq_one_letter_code
_entity_poly.pdbx_strand_id
1 'polypeptide(L)'
;MNDWGPVRPGAPDPPEPAGPPEPAGPSGPPEPAGPAGPPEPSGPATGWGPAGPPPVPGPVVAPPARVSVVFGDPMAVALGNASLLGIGYLMLRRWALAVLTDLVTVVLLVLLATAWRAVWFEVVVALWWVALVAHGWYLARRRAVPVAARQQRLVAAYLAVPVLLAVAALRVDGYLVDSALADAKRAGDCGQAARAVDRVWFGLRFADAPLTVRTETTHRACDRLHTAAGQLGTSLATGDTHQLAAGFAGLQKVLTGYPGHEPMVRAVLTDFLGVLPKADPCPAAAVTDWLRARHPNHTVLDTAAKTATRDAPPALLGCGDALVDQKSWPKALARYRQLIDQFPDSELVTKAHKGIRTATLGQQLSTVRSRLTGYSGELPKYCSDPAKYEAATPFRKSHNKSLLYGNSEYVDKLPGSWSVSDAAQAALVVCVGDTKLGSRVQTCPYSKLDGSGSPVWVTFYKVAIPIRAYELRTGKLVVHRTLQIGGSSCPQILSYSYYGGYDTGPDRAQYVTPSKAGVRAAFRAALHP
;
A
#
# COMPACT_ATOMS: atom_id res chain seq x y z
N MET A 1 31.92 31.62 -47.98
CA MET A 1 30.85 32.63 -47.82
C MET A 1 29.57 31.90 -47.49
N ASN A 2 29.25 31.94 -46.19
CA ASN A 2 27.95 31.87 -45.49
C ASN A 2 27.03 30.68 -45.82
N ASP A 3 27.10 29.58 -45.07
CA ASP A 3 26.52 29.36 -43.72
C ASP A 3 24.99 29.21 -43.75
N TRP A 4 24.55 27.97 -43.98
CA TRP A 4 23.17 27.51 -43.84
C TRP A 4 23.20 26.24 -42.97
N GLY A 5 23.20 26.45 -41.66
CA GLY A 5 22.90 25.40 -40.69
C GLY A 5 21.39 25.13 -40.63
N PRO A 6 20.94 23.87 -40.50
CA PRO A 6 19.53 23.57 -40.28
C PRO A 6 19.10 24.00 -38.87
N VAL A 7 18.04 24.82 -38.83
CA VAL A 7 17.33 25.23 -37.62
C VAL A 7 16.77 23.99 -36.92
N ARG A 8 17.23 23.74 -35.69
CA ARG A 8 16.61 22.77 -34.79
C ARG A 8 15.22 23.26 -34.38
N PRO A 9 14.16 22.44 -34.46
CA PRO A 9 12.91 22.74 -33.78
C PRO A 9 13.21 22.88 -32.28
N GLY A 10 12.79 24.00 -31.69
CA GLY A 10 12.87 24.22 -30.25
C GLY A 10 12.18 23.07 -29.51
N ALA A 11 12.83 22.61 -28.43
CA ALA A 11 12.18 21.71 -27.49
C ALA A 11 10.88 22.38 -26.99
N PRO A 12 9.76 21.65 -26.86
CA PRO A 12 8.60 22.18 -26.18
C PRO A 12 9.00 22.52 -24.74
N ASP A 13 8.59 23.70 -24.28
CA ASP A 13 8.77 24.11 -22.89
C ASP A 13 8.23 23.00 -21.97
N PRO A 14 8.91 22.71 -20.84
CA PRO A 14 8.39 21.77 -19.86
C PRO A 14 7.02 22.28 -19.39
N PRO A 15 6.03 21.38 -19.21
CA PRO A 15 4.72 21.77 -18.70
C PRO A 15 4.91 22.47 -17.36
N GLU A 16 4.33 23.67 -17.29
CA GLU A 16 4.22 24.47 -16.08
C GLU A 16 3.74 23.57 -14.93
N PRO A 17 4.41 23.55 -13.76
CA PRO A 17 3.99 22.73 -12.65
C PRO A 17 2.57 23.13 -12.27
N ALA A 18 1.64 22.16 -12.32
CA ALA A 18 0.27 22.34 -11.86
C ALA A 18 0.31 22.98 -10.47
N GLY A 19 -0.28 24.17 -10.36
CA GLY A 19 -0.40 24.87 -9.10
C GLY A 19 -1.03 23.98 -8.04
N PRO A 20 -0.71 24.20 -6.75
CA PRO A 20 -1.28 23.43 -5.67
C PRO A 20 -2.82 23.48 -5.77
N PRO A 21 -3.51 22.34 -5.51
CA PRO A 21 -4.96 22.33 -5.53
C PRO A 21 -5.50 23.37 -4.56
N GLU A 22 -6.41 24.20 -5.08
CA GLU A 22 -7.19 25.15 -4.29
C GLU A 22 -7.81 24.41 -3.09
N PRO A 23 -7.71 24.96 -1.86
CA PRO A 23 -8.32 24.33 -0.70
C PRO A 23 -9.83 24.24 -0.93
N ALA A 24 -10.36 23.02 -0.87
CA ALA A 24 -11.79 22.78 -0.84
C ALA A 24 -12.40 23.65 0.26
N GLY A 25 -13.26 24.59 -0.15
CA GLY A 25 -13.98 25.46 0.76
C GLY A 25 -14.74 24.65 1.82
N PRO A 26 -14.91 25.21 3.03
CA PRO A 26 -15.57 24.49 4.11
C PRO A 26 -16.99 24.10 3.70
N SER A 27 -17.27 22.81 3.77
CA SER A 27 -18.60 22.24 3.72
C SER A 27 -19.49 22.99 4.71
N GLY A 28 -20.52 23.65 4.21
CA GLY A 28 -21.47 24.39 5.03
C GLY A 28 -22.12 23.49 6.09
N PRO A 29 -22.52 24.05 7.24
CA PRO A 29 -23.22 23.30 8.28
C PRO A 29 -24.58 22.80 7.77
N PRO A 30 -25.06 21.64 8.23
CA PRO A 30 -26.41 21.20 7.92
C PRO A 30 -27.45 22.15 8.51
N GLU A 31 -28.45 22.40 7.69
CA GLU A 31 -29.59 23.30 7.88
C GLU A 31 -30.39 22.97 9.16
N PRO A 32 -30.70 23.97 10.00
CA PRO A 32 -31.56 23.79 11.17
C PRO A 32 -33.04 23.75 10.74
N ALA A 33 -33.78 22.75 11.22
CA ALA A 33 -35.23 22.74 11.15
C ALA A 33 -35.80 24.01 11.81
N GLY A 34 -36.50 24.80 11.01
CA GLY A 34 -37.09 26.08 11.43
C GLY A 34 -38.23 25.92 12.46
N PRO A 35 -38.52 26.99 13.21
CA PRO A 35 -39.48 27.00 14.32
C PRO A 35 -40.91 27.27 13.83
N ALA A 36 -41.89 26.63 14.47
CA ALA A 36 -43.28 27.09 14.43
C ALA A 36 -43.47 28.16 15.53
N GLY A 37 -43.77 29.39 15.11
CA GLY A 37 -44.05 30.51 16.02
C GLY A 37 -45.48 30.51 16.61
N PRO A 38 -45.75 31.34 17.64
CA PRO A 38 -47.08 31.61 18.20
C PRO A 38 -47.72 32.87 17.53
N PRO A 39 -49.03 33.18 17.69
CA PRO A 39 -49.53 33.84 18.92
C PRO A 39 -50.99 33.50 19.37
N GLU A 40 -51.29 33.95 20.60
CA GLU A 40 -52.56 34.24 21.33
C GLU A 40 -53.73 34.88 20.52
N PRO A 41 -54.88 35.32 21.12
CA PRO A 41 -55.77 34.84 22.22
C PRO A 41 -57.28 34.89 21.82
N SER A 42 -58.24 34.67 22.77
CA SER A 42 -59.55 35.41 22.96
C SER A 42 -60.80 34.54 23.30
N GLY A 43 -61.34 34.69 24.54
CA GLY A 43 -62.76 34.66 25.03
C GLY A 43 -63.80 33.61 24.56
N PRO A 44 -65.11 33.65 24.98
CA PRO A 44 -65.80 34.53 25.97
C PRO A 44 -66.89 33.86 26.89
N ALA A 45 -67.56 34.70 27.71
CA ALA A 45 -69.00 34.76 28.10
C ALA A 45 -69.70 33.55 28.81
N THR A 46 -70.06 33.64 30.11
CA THR A 46 -71.32 34.16 30.74
C THR A 46 -72.64 33.48 30.36
N GLY A 47 -73.36 32.93 31.36
CA GLY A 47 -74.73 32.40 31.21
C GLY A 47 -75.44 31.98 32.53
N TRP A 48 -75.97 32.96 33.25
CA TRP A 48 -77.21 33.04 34.04
C TRP A 48 -77.96 31.79 34.54
N GLY A 49 -78.36 31.85 35.83
CA GLY A 49 -79.55 31.19 36.39
C GLY A 49 -79.85 31.67 37.83
N PRO A 50 -81.00 32.33 38.10
CA PRO A 50 -81.47 32.65 39.45
C PRO A 50 -82.77 31.92 39.84
N ALA A 51 -83.00 31.69 41.14
CA ALA A 51 -84.28 31.87 41.86
C ALA A 51 -84.18 31.39 43.32
N GLY A 52 -84.81 32.14 44.24
CA GLY A 52 -84.64 32.08 45.69
C GLY A 52 -85.67 31.24 46.50
N PRO A 53 -85.93 31.57 47.80
CA PRO A 53 -86.08 30.64 48.95
C PRO A 53 -87.53 30.58 49.53
N PRO A 54 -87.86 29.93 50.70
CA PRO A 54 -87.59 30.47 52.08
C PRO A 54 -87.44 29.33 53.19
N PRO A 55 -87.62 29.51 54.54
CA PRO A 55 -86.49 29.51 55.50
C PRO A 55 -86.65 28.75 56.87
N VAL A 56 -85.60 28.86 57.74
CA VAL A 56 -85.54 28.82 59.26
C VAL A 56 -85.40 27.44 59.98
N PRO A 57 -84.83 27.29 61.22
CA PRO A 57 -83.73 27.93 61.99
C PRO A 57 -82.58 26.96 62.45
N GLY A 58 -81.44 27.50 62.94
CA GLY A 58 -80.26 26.76 63.49
C GLY A 58 -80.42 26.20 64.93
N PRO A 59 -79.36 26.05 65.78
CA PRO A 59 -77.90 26.15 65.59
C PRO A 59 -77.12 24.92 66.17
N VAL A 60 -75.79 24.80 65.97
CA VAL A 60 -74.76 24.56 67.01
C VAL A 60 -73.37 24.81 66.40
N VAL A 61 -72.61 25.68 67.05
CA VAL A 61 -71.24 26.07 66.74
C VAL A 61 -70.26 24.97 67.17
N ALA A 62 -69.34 24.57 66.28
CA ALA A 62 -68.07 23.95 66.66
C ALA A 62 -66.92 24.76 66.01
N PRO A 63 -65.91 25.21 66.77
CA PRO A 63 -64.80 26.00 66.26
C PRO A 63 -63.90 25.20 65.28
N PRO A 64 -63.18 25.86 64.35
CA PRO A 64 -62.33 25.19 63.38
C PRO A 64 -61.20 24.42 64.07
N ALA A 65 -61.06 23.14 63.74
CA ALA A 65 -59.90 22.35 64.11
C ALA A 65 -58.65 23.07 63.58
N ARG A 66 -57.82 23.56 64.51
CA ARG A 66 -56.50 24.09 64.20
C ARG A 66 -55.73 22.99 63.48
N VAL A 67 -55.26 23.27 62.27
CA VAL A 67 -54.27 22.45 61.56
C VAL A 67 -53.01 22.43 62.43
N SER A 68 -52.83 21.35 63.19
CA SER A 68 -51.66 21.13 64.01
C SER A 68 -50.45 20.90 63.10
N VAL A 69 -49.47 21.80 63.23
CA VAL A 69 -48.18 21.77 62.57
C VAL A 69 -47.45 20.46 62.87
N VAL A 70 -47.00 19.81 61.79
CA VAL A 70 -46.37 18.49 61.72
C VAL A 70 -44.99 18.48 62.42
N PHE A 71 -44.76 17.52 63.32
CA PHE A 71 -43.45 17.22 63.91
C PHE A 71 -42.99 15.81 63.50
N GLY A 72 -41.75 15.70 63.00
CA GLY A 72 -41.28 14.60 62.16
C GLY A 72 -40.83 13.31 62.88
N ASP A 73 -40.98 12.18 62.18
CA ASP A 73 -40.50 10.86 62.57
C ASP A 73 -38.95 10.78 62.58
N PRO A 74 -38.32 10.27 63.66
CA PRO A 74 -36.87 10.10 63.74
C PRO A 74 -36.26 9.28 62.59
N MET A 75 -36.98 8.31 62.04
CA MET A 75 -36.52 7.53 60.90
C MET A 75 -36.56 8.34 59.60
N ALA A 76 -37.57 9.20 59.42
CA ALA A 76 -37.68 10.05 58.24
C ALA A 76 -36.59 11.14 58.22
N VAL A 77 -36.24 11.70 59.39
CA VAL A 77 -35.13 12.66 59.51
C VAL A 77 -33.78 12.00 59.26
N ALA A 78 -33.57 10.79 59.78
CA ALA A 78 -32.36 10.01 59.54
C ALA A 78 -32.17 9.68 58.05
N LEU A 79 -33.24 9.23 57.38
CA LEU A 79 -33.25 8.96 55.93
C LEU A 79 -33.07 10.24 55.11
N GLY A 80 -33.68 11.36 55.52
CA GLY A 80 -33.48 12.67 54.90
C GLY A 80 -32.01 13.11 54.96
N ASN A 81 -31.33 12.92 56.09
CA ASN A 81 -29.90 13.20 56.21
C ASN A 81 -29.01 12.17 55.51
N ALA A 82 -29.48 10.95 55.28
CA ALA A 82 -28.77 9.93 54.50
C ALA A 82 -28.60 10.34 53.02
N SER A 83 -29.39 11.32 52.54
CA SER A 83 -29.20 11.91 51.21
C SER A 83 -28.00 12.85 51.08
N LEU A 84 -27.32 13.19 52.19
CA LEU A 84 -26.24 14.19 52.27
C LEU A 84 -26.62 15.64 51.94
N LEU A 85 -27.89 15.90 51.64
CA LEU A 85 -28.42 17.22 51.24
C LEU A 85 -29.13 17.96 52.39
N GLY A 86 -28.77 17.65 53.65
CA GLY A 86 -29.29 18.36 54.82
C GLY A 86 -30.82 18.29 55.02
N ILE A 87 -31.53 17.45 54.25
CA ILE A 87 -33.01 17.41 54.19
C ILE A 87 -33.62 17.10 55.56
N GLY A 88 -32.99 16.22 56.35
CA GLY A 88 -33.46 15.93 57.71
C GLY A 88 -33.40 17.14 58.64
N TYR A 89 -32.40 18.02 58.50
CA TYR A 89 -32.33 19.27 59.26
C TYR A 89 -33.37 20.29 58.79
N LEU A 90 -33.68 20.33 57.49
CA LEU A 90 -34.78 21.13 56.95
C LEU A 90 -36.14 20.67 57.49
N MET A 91 -36.37 19.36 57.58
CA MET A 91 -37.56 18.78 58.21
C MET A 91 -37.69 19.15 59.71
N LEU A 92 -36.57 19.38 60.38
CA LEU A 92 -36.52 19.89 61.76
C LEU A 92 -36.58 21.43 61.86
N ARG A 93 -36.77 22.14 60.72
CA ARG A 93 -36.72 23.61 60.59
C ARG A 93 -35.41 24.26 61.05
N ARG A 94 -34.30 23.51 61.03
CA ARG A 94 -32.97 24.01 61.40
C ARG A 94 -32.14 24.35 60.17
N TRP A 95 -32.52 25.43 59.51
CA TRP A 95 -31.92 25.92 58.25
C TRP A 95 -30.41 26.18 58.37
N ALA A 96 -29.94 26.77 59.47
CA ALA A 96 -28.50 27.04 59.67
C ALA A 96 -27.66 25.75 59.72
N LEU A 97 -28.19 24.67 60.32
CA LEU A 97 -27.51 23.38 60.34
C LEU A 97 -27.53 22.71 58.97
N ALA A 98 -28.64 22.79 58.23
CA ALA A 98 -28.73 22.25 56.87
C ALA A 98 -27.66 22.88 55.97
N VAL A 99 -27.58 24.22 55.94
CA VAL A 99 -26.59 24.96 55.13
C VAL A 99 -25.15 24.61 55.54
N LEU A 100 -24.86 24.53 56.84
CA LEU A 100 -23.52 24.18 57.32
C LEU A 100 -23.14 22.75 56.92
N THR A 101 -24.03 21.78 57.12
CA THR A 101 -23.73 20.38 56.76
C THR A 101 -23.64 20.18 55.26
N ASP A 102 -24.43 20.91 54.48
CA ASP A 102 -24.35 20.89 53.01
C ASP A 102 -23.02 21.48 52.55
N LEU A 103 -22.58 22.60 53.13
CA LEU A 103 -21.29 23.21 52.79
C LEU A 103 -20.13 22.28 53.13
N VAL A 104 -20.14 21.65 54.32
CA VAL A 104 -19.12 20.65 54.69
C VAL A 104 -19.16 19.45 53.75
N THR A 105 -20.35 18.98 53.37
CA THR A 105 -20.49 17.85 52.46
C THR A 105 -20.00 18.19 51.05
N VAL A 106 -20.33 19.38 50.53
CA VAL A 106 -19.81 19.87 49.25
C VAL A 106 -18.29 19.97 49.30
N VAL A 107 -17.71 20.54 50.35
CA VAL A 107 -16.25 20.62 50.51
C VAL A 107 -15.62 19.23 50.56
N LEU A 108 -16.17 18.29 51.32
CA LEU A 108 -15.68 16.91 51.40
C LEU A 108 -15.77 16.20 50.04
N LEU A 109 -16.87 16.37 49.31
CA LEU A 109 -17.04 15.80 47.97
C LEU A 109 -16.08 16.42 46.95
N VAL A 110 -15.86 17.74 47.00
CA VAL A 110 -14.87 18.43 46.16
C VAL A 110 -13.46 17.95 46.46
N LEU A 111 -13.08 17.83 47.75
CA LEU A 111 -11.77 17.35 48.16
C LEU A 111 -11.55 15.88 47.78
N LEU A 112 -12.59 15.04 47.89
CA LEU A 112 -12.55 13.64 47.44
C LEU A 112 -12.39 13.57 45.92
N ALA A 113 -13.03 14.47 45.18
CA ALA A 113 -12.96 14.51 43.73
C ALA A 113 -11.63 15.08 43.20
N THR A 114 -10.95 15.96 43.95
CA THR A 114 -9.82 16.76 43.42
C THR A 114 -8.48 16.48 44.09
N ALA A 115 -8.43 16.39 45.41
CA ALA A 115 -7.17 16.45 46.16
C ALA A 115 -6.79 15.11 46.79
N TRP A 116 -7.70 14.47 47.54
CA TRP A 116 -7.35 13.36 48.45
C TRP A 116 -8.14 12.09 48.10
N ARG A 117 -7.78 11.46 46.97
CA ARG A 117 -8.37 10.20 46.47
C ARG A 117 -7.71 8.97 47.09
N ALA A 118 -7.77 8.86 48.41
CA ALA A 118 -7.24 7.72 49.14
C ALA A 118 -8.35 6.98 49.89
N VAL A 119 -8.17 5.67 50.09
CA VAL A 119 -9.15 4.80 50.78
C VAL A 119 -9.53 5.37 52.16
N TRP A 120 -8.58 5.98 52.86
CA TRP A 120 -8.85 6.62 54.15
C TRP A 120 -9.79 7.82 54.05
N PHE A 121 -9.74 8.59 52.95
CA PHE A 121 -10.64 9.74 52.76
C PHE A 121 -12.05 9.29 52.36
N GLU A 122 -12.16 8.19 51.61
CA GLU A 122 -13.44 7.51 51.39
C GLU A 122 -14.06 7.06 52.72
N VAL A 123 -13.25 6.55 53.66
CA VAL A 123 -13.69 6.23 55.04
C VAL A 123 -14.13 7.49 55.79
N VAL A 124 -13.43 8.62 55.67
CA VAL A 124 -13.83 9.88 56.31
C VAL A 124 -15.20 10.36 55.80
N VAL A 125 -15.44 10.30 54.49
CA VAL A 125 -16.75 10.66 53.92
C VAL A 125 -17.85 9.69 54.37
N ALA A 126 -17.55 8.39 54.47
CA ALA A 126 -18.49 7.40 54.99
C ALA A 126 -18.80 7.64 56.48
N LEU A 127 -17.79 7.96 57.30
CA LEU A 127 -17.99 8.30 58.71
C LEU A 127 -18.79 9.60 58.88
N TRP A 128 -18.54 10.60 58.05
CA TRP A 128 -19.33 11.83 57.99
C TRP A 128 -20.80 11.54 57.65
N TRP A 129 -21.05 10.68 56.66
CA TRP A 129 -22.38 10.22 56.31
C TRP A 129 -23.09 9.53 57.49
N VAL A 130 -22.42 8.57 58.15
CA VAL A 130 -22.96 7.91 59.35
C VAL A 130 -23.26 8.93 60.45
N ALA A 131 -22.38 9.92 60.65
CA ALA A 131 -22.55 10.96 61.65
C ALA A 131 -23.78 11.83 61.36
N LEU A 132 -24.04 12.21 60.10
CA LEU A 132 -25.24 12.99 59.72
C LEU A 132 -26.54 12.22 59.95
N VAL A 133 -26.54 10.92 59.67
CA VAL A 133 -27.69 10.01 59.91
C VAL A 133 -27.93 9.86 61.41
N ALA A 134 -26.89 9.54 62.19
CA ALA A 134 -26.96 9.35 63.63
C ALA A 134 -27.37 10.64 64.36
N HIS A 135 -26.83 11.78 63.95
CA HIS A 135 -27.14 13.08 64.54
C HIS A 135 -28.56 13.54 64.21
N GLY A 136 -29.02 13.36 62.96
CA GLY A 136 -30.41 13.62 62.58
C GLY A 136 -31.41 12.79 63.38
N TRP A 137 -31.13 11.50 63.54
CA TRP A 137 -31.94 10.60 64.37
C TRP A 137 -31.97 11.01 65.85
N TYR A 138 -30.81 11.36 66.41
CA TYR A 138 -30.69 11.78 67.80
C TYR A 138 -31.50 13.05 68.10
N LEU A 139 -31.42 14.04 67.20
CA LEU A 139 -32.18 15.29 67.34
C LEU A 139 -33.69 15.07 67.25
N ALA A 140 -34.15 14.16 66.40
CA ALA A 140 -35.56 13.86 66.24
C ALA A 140 -36.13 13.02 67.40
N ARG A 141 -35.32 12.14 68.02
CA ARG A 141 -35.71 11.32 69.18
C ARG A 141 -36.21 12.13 70.38
N ARG A 142 -35.73 13.36 70.56
CA ARG A 142 -36.07 14.21 71.71
C ARG A 142 -37.46 14.88 71.63
N ARG A 143 -38.27 14.63 70.58
CA ARG A 143 -39.57 15.35 70.33
C ARG A 143 -40.73 14.45 69.84
N ALA A 144 -40.72 13.14 70.05
CA ALA A 144 -41.67 12.22 69.40
C ALA A 144 -43.12 12.32 69.93
N VAL A 145 -44.08 12.62 69.03
CA VAL A 145 -45.53 12.37 69.18
C VAL A 145 -45.97 11.53 67.95
N PRO A 146 -46.82 10.49 68.09
CA PRO A 146 -47.05 9.53 67.02
C PRO A 146 -48.10 10.00 66.00
N VAL A 147 -47.72 10.20 64.73
CA VAL A 147 -48.67 10.24 63.59
C VAL A 147 -48.02 9.64 62.33
N ALA A 148 -48.81 8.88 61.56
CA ALA A 148 -48.64 8.42 60.17
C ALA A 148 -47.20 8.31 59.59
N ALA A 149 -46.34 7.55 60.27
CA ALA A 149 -44.93 7.35 59.93
C ALA A 149 -44.64 6.69 58.56
N ARG A 150 -45.62 6.05 57.92
CA ARG A 150 -45.36 5.21 56.73
C ARG A 150 -45.14 6.01 55.44
N GLN A 151 -45.87 7.10 55.22
CA GLN A 151 -45.74 7.94 54.02
C GLN A 151 -44.43 8.74 54.01
N GLN A 152 -44.03 9.30 55.15
CA GLN A 152 -42.76 10.05 55.25
C GLN A 152 -41.52 9.14 55.12
N ARG A 153 -41.58 7.91 55.64
CA ARG A 153 -40.52 6.91 55.44
C ARG A 153 -40.38 6.49 53.98
N LEU A 154 -41.50 6.31 53.28
CA LEU A 154 -41.50 5.98 51.85
C LEU A 154 -40.90 7.12 51.03
N VAL A 155 -41.27 8.38 51.30
CA VAL A 155 -40.72 9.55 50.58
C VAL A 155 -39.20 9.69 50.82
N ALA A 156 -38.74 9.54 52.06
CA ALA A 156 -37.31 9.65 52.37
C ALA A 156 -36.49 8.48 51.78
N ALA A 157 -37.03 7.24 51.79
CA ALA A 157 -36.42 6.12 51.11
C ALA A 157 -36.42 6.29 49.58
N TYR A 158 -37.49 6.86 49.01
CA TYR A 158 -37.62 7.15 47.58
C TYR A 158 -36.59 8.18 47.10
N LEU A 159 -36.07 9.04 47.98
CA LEU A 159 -35.02 10.01 47.64
C LEU A 159 -33.61 9.47 47.88
N ALA A 160 -33.37 8.72 48.96
CA ALA A 160 -32.03 8.23 49.31
C ALA A 160 -31.60 6.99 48.50
N VAL A 161 -32.53 6.05 48.24
CA VAL A 161 -32.23 4.79 47.56
C VAL A 161 -31.77 5.02 46.11
N PRO A 162 -32.43 5.86 45.29
CA PRO A 162 -31.97 6.11 43.92
C PRO A 162 -30.58 6.74 43.84
N VAL A 163 -30.23 7.63 44.78
CA VAL A 163 -28.90 8.26 44.81
C VAL A 163 -27.81 7.24 45.12
N LEU A 164 -28.01 6.39 46.14
CA LEU A 164 -27.06 5.33 46.48
C LEU A 164 -26.95 4.28 45.37
N LEU A 165 -28.08 3.89 44.76
CA LEU A 165 -28.09 2.97 43.61
C LEU A 165 -27.38 3.58 42.40
N ALA A 166 -27.55 4.88 42.13
CA ALA A 166 -26.87 5.56 41.03
C ALA A 166 -25.35 5.59 41.26
N VAL A 167 -24.88 5.90 42.47
CA VAL A 167 -23.44 5.89 42.80
C VAL A 167 -22.85 4.48 42.72
N ALA A 168 -23.56 3.47 43.24
CA ALA A 168 -23.13 2.08 43.15
C ALA A 168 -23.08 1.59 41.69
N ALA A 169 -24.09 1.91 40.88
CA ALA A 169 -24.13 1.58 39.46
C ALA A 169 -22.97 2.23 38.70
N LEU A 170 -22.66 3.51 38.95
CA LEU A 170 -21.54 4.22 38.32
C LEU A 170 -20.18 3.58 38.69
N ARG A 171 -19.99 3.14 39.93
CA ARG A 171 -18.74 2.48 40.36
C ARG A 171 -18.60 1.08 39.76
N VAL A 172 -19.69 0.31 39.67
CA VAL A 172 -19.69 -1.01 39.02
C VAL A 172 -19.40 -0.87 37.53
N ASP A 173 -20.05 0.09 36.86
CA ASP A 173 -19.84 0.36 35.43
C ASP A 173 -18.39 0.78 35.15
N GLY A 174 -17.82 1.67 35.98
CA GLY A 174 -16.40 2.03 35.92
C GLY A 174 -15.45 0.84 36.05
N TYR A 175 -15.70 -0.07 37.00
CA TYR A 175 -14.89 -1.28 37.17
C TYR A 175 -14.99 -2.23 35.96
N LEU A 176 -16.20 -2.40 35.39
CA LEU A 176 -16.41 -3.24 34.21
C LEU A 176 -15.73 -2.68 32.96
N VAL A 177 -15.69 -1.35 32.81
CA VAL A 177 -14.96 -0.71 31.72
C VAL A 177 -13.44 -0.85 31.91
N ASP A 178 -12.92 -0.62 33.12
CA ASP A 178 -11.49 -0.73 33.42
C ASP A 178 -10.99 -2.18 33.25
N SER A 179 -11.77 -3.17 33.69
CA SER A 179 -11.42 -4.59 33.51
C SER A 179 -11.45 -4.99 32.04
N ALA A 180 -12.47 -4.58 31.28
CA ALA A 180 -12.55 -4.84 29.84
C ALA A 180 -11.41 -4.17 29.07
N LEU A 181 -10.99 -2.96 29.47
CA LEU A 181 -9.85 -2.26 28.88
C LEU A 181 -8.53 -2.99 29.20
N ALA A 182 -8.35 -3.46 30.43
CA ALA A 182 -7.19 -4.25 30.82
C ALA A 182 -7.14 -5.61 30.10
N ASP A 183 -8.29 -6.27 29.91
CA ASP A 183 -8.43 -7.49 29.11
C ASP A 183 -8.03 -7.22 27.65
N ALA A 184 -8.55 -6.15 27.04
CA ALA A 184 -8.22 -5.77 25.67
C ALA A 184 -6.72 -5.45 25.50
N LYS A 185 -6.09 -4.77 26.47
CA LYS A 185 -4.64 -4.53 26.49
C LYS A 185 -3.84 -5.82 26.59
N ARG A 186 -4.25 -6.75 27.45
CA ARG A 186 -3.60 -8.06 27.55
C ARG A 186 -3.77 -8.90 26.28
N ALA A 187 -4.93 -8.81 25.63
CA ALA A 187 -5.21 -9.49 24.37
C ALA A 187 -4.54 -8.81 23.15
N GLY A 188 -4.13 -7.54 23.27
CA GLY A 188 -3.60 -6.77 22.14
C GLY A 188 -4.67 -6.28 21.15
N ASP A 189 -5.95 -6.27 21.55
CA ASP A 189 -7.09 -6.00 20.65
C ASP A 189 -7.55 -4.54 20.76
N CYS A 190 -7.13 -3.72 19.79
CA CYS A 190 -7.55 -2.32 19.69
C CYS A 190 -9.05 -2.17 19.36
N GLY A 191 -9.68 -3.13 18.70
CA GLY A 191 -11.11 -3.12 18.43
C GLY A 191 -11.92 -3.36 19.71
N GLN A 192 -11.49 -4.32 20.54
CA GLN A 192 -12.09 -4.53 21.86
C GLN A 192 -11.84 -3.33 22.79
N ALA A 193 -10.66 -2.72 22.74
CA ALA A 193 -10.35 -1.51 23.51
C ALA A 193 -11.27 -0.34 23.10
N ALA A 194 -11.47 -0.10 21.79
CA ALA A 194 -12.37 0.95 21.30
C ALA A 194 -13.82 0.75 21.81
N ARG A 195 -14.35 -0.49 21.72
CA ARG A 195 -15.69 -0.82 22.26
C ARG A 195 -15.80 -0.66 23.78
N ALA A 196 -14.70 -0.78 24.52
CA ALA A 196 -14.67 -0.50 25.95
C ALA A 196 -14.69 1.02 26.20
N VAL A 197 -13.98 1.80 25.38
CA VAL A 197 -13.96 3.27 25.45
C VAL A 197 -15.32 3.89 25.08
N ASP A 198 -16.01 3.35 24.07
CA ASP A 198 -17.33 3.85 23.64
C ASP A 198 -18.41 3.75 24.72
N ARG A 199 -18.22 2.87 25.71
CA ARG A 199 -19.11 2.74 26.88
C ARG A 199 -18.91 3.86 27.90
N VAL A 200 -17.85 4.68 27.79
CA VAL A 200 -17.61 5.82 28.67
C VAL A 200 -18.48 7.01 28.28
N TRP A 201 -19.67 7.06 28.86
CA TRP A 201 -20.59 8.19 28.77
C TRP A 201 -20.25 9.33 29.73
N PHE A 202 -20.96 10.46 29.60
CA PHE A 202 -20.73 11.71 30.35
C PHE A 202 -20.64 11.49 31.87
N GLY A 203 -21.51 10.65 32.46
CA GLY A 203 -21.52 10.40 33.91
C GLY A 203 -20.22 9.81 34.45
N LEU A 204 -19.59 8.90 33.72
CA LEU A 204 -18.30 8.32 34.10
C LEU A 204 -17.14 9.31 33.98
N ARG A 205 -17.20 10.25 33.02
CA ARG A 205 -16.14 11.27 32.85
C ARG A 205 -16.04 12.23 34.03
N PHE A 206 -17.17 12.54 34.67
CA PHE A 206 -17.20 13.36 35.89
C PHE A 206 -16.88 12.55 37.15
N ALA A 207 -17.35 11.30 37.22
CA ALA A 207 -17.17 10.45 38.39
C ALA A 207 -15.76 9.82 38.51
N ASP A 208 -15.09 9.56 37.39
CA ASP A 208 -13.79 8.86 37.32
C ASP A 208 -12.85 9.48 36.28
N ALA A 209 -12.21 10.58 36.66
CA ALA A 209 -11.23 11.27 35.82
C ALA A 209 -10.00 10.40 35.44
N PRO A 210 -9.41 9.57 36.33
CA PRO A 210 -8.30 8.67 35.97
C PRO A 210 -8.66 7.62 34.92
N LEU A 211 -9.87 7.06 34.96
CA LEU A 211 -10.34 6.16 33.91
C LEU A 211 -10.39 6.87 32.56
N THR A 212 -10.86 8.12 32.53
CA THR A 212 -10.95 8.94 31.32
C THR A 212 -9.57 9.24 30.71
N VAL A 213 -8.55 9.51 31.53
CA VAL A 213 -7.18 9.71 31.03
C VAL A 213 -6.60 8.41 30.45
N ARG A 214 -6.88 7.26 31.08
CA ARG A 214 -6.39 5.95 30.62
C ARG A 214 -7.06 5.50 29.32
N THR A 215 -8.35 5.78 29.15
CA THR A 215 -9.08 5.47 27.90
C THR A 215 -8.58 6.34 26.74
N GLU A 216 -8.44 7.65 26.95
CA GLU A 216 -7.87 8.59 25.96
C GLU A 216 -6.46 8.18 25.52
N THR A 217 -5.62 7.79 26.49
CA THR A 217 -4.26 7.29 26.22
C THR A 217 -4.29 6.04 25.34
N THR A 218 -5.22 5.12 25.60
CA THR A 218 -5.36 3.87 24.84
C THR A 218 -5.89 4.13 23.43
N HIS A 219 -6.85 5.05 23.28
CA HIS A 219 -7.35 5.47 21.96
C HIS A 219 -6.22 6.02 21.08
N ARG A 220 -5.44 6.97 21.61
CA ARG A 220 -4.28 7.54 20.89
C ARG A 220 -3.21 6.50 20.55
N ALA A 221 -3.00 5.51 21.43
CA ALA A 221 -2.09 4.40 21.13
C ALA A 221 -2.62 3.56 19.97
N CYS A 222 -3.91 3.21 19.98
CA CYS A 222 -4.54 2.43 18.93
C CYS A 222 -4.60 3.16 17.57
N ASP A 223 -4.88 4.46 17.54
CA ASP A 223 -4.83 5.25 16.30
C ASP A 223 -3.43 5.24 15.67
N ARG A 224 -2.39 5.37 16.50
CA ARG A 224 -1.00 5.28 16.05
C ARG A 224 -0.65 3.88 15.55
N LEU A 225 -1.12 2.84 16.22
CA LEU A 225 -0.93 1.46 15.78
C LEU A 225 -1.64 1.19 14.45
N HIS A 226 -2.84 1.72 14.26
CA HIS A 226 -3.57 1.59 13.00
C HIS A 226 -2.83 2.29 11.85
N THR A 227 -2.32 3.50 12.09
CA THR A 227 -1.48 4.23 11.12
C THR A 227 -0.22 3.45 10.78
N ALA A 228 0.47 2.92 11.79
CA ALA A 228 1.67 2.10 11.60
C ALA A 228 1.35 0.82 10.81
N ALA A 229 0.26 0.13 11.12
CA ALA A 229 -0.21 -1.04 10.38
C ALA A 229 -0.49 -0.72 8.91
N GLY A 230 -1.09 0.44 8.62
CA GLY A 230 -1.30 0.93 7.26
C GLY A 230 0.01 1.11 6.49
N GLN A 231 1.00 1.78 7.10
CA GLN A 231 2.32 1.98 6.51
C GLN A 231 3.05 0.65 6.24
N LEU A 232 2.97 -0.28 7.20
CA LEU A 232 3.49 -1.64 7.04
C LEU A 232 2.80 -2.37 5.88
N GLY A 233 1.47 -2.28 5.77
CA GLY A 233 0.71 -2.84 4.65
C GLY A 233 1.11 -2.26 3.29
N THR A 234 1.26 -0.93 3.19
CA THR A 234 1.75 -0.27 1.97
C THR A 234 3.15 -0.75 1.59
N SER A 235 4.04 -0.96 2.57
CA SER A 235 5.38 -1.49 2.30
C SER A 235 5.35 -2.91 1.74
N LEU A 236 4.41 -3.76 2.18
CA LEU A 236 4.24 -5.12 1.61
C LEU A 236 3.68 -5.11 0.20
N ALA A 237 2.81 -4.16 -0.12
CA ALA A 237 2.25 -4.03 -1.47
C ALA A 237 3.26 -3.48 -2.48
N THR A 238 4.14 -2.56 -2.06
CA THR A 238 4.99 -1.78 -2.97
C THR A 238 6.48 -2.12 -2.89
N GLY A 239 6.92 -2.69 -1.78
CA GLY A 239 8.33 -2.83 -1.44
C GLY A 239 8.98 -1.54 -0.92
N ASP A 240 8.20 -0.51 -0.59
CA ASP A 240 8.71 0.78 -0.11
C ASP A 240 9.26 0.68 1.32
N THR A 241 10.59 0.71 1.42
CA THR A 241 11.32 0.66 2.70
C THR A 241 11.17 1.93 3.54
N HIS A 242 10.77 3.07 2.97
CA HIS A 242 10.47 4.28 3.75
C HIS A 242 9.17 4.13 4.54
N GLN A 243 8.13 3.57 3.92
CA GLN A 243 6.88 3.25 4.62
C GLN A 243 7.11 2.18 5.69
N LEU A 244 7.94 1.17 5.39
CA LEU A 244 8.35 0.18 6.38
C LEU A 244 9.03 0.82 7.59
N ALA A 245 10.02 1.70 7.34
CA ALA A 245 10.72 2.41 8.40
C ALA A 245 9.79 3.32 9.22
N ALA A 246 8.86 4.02 8.56
CA ALA A 246 7.85 4.84 9.22
C ALA A 246 6.92 3.99 10.11
N GLY A 247 6.45 2.84 9.62
CA GLY A 247 5.63 1.90 10.38
C GLY A 247 6.34 1.40 11.63
N PHE A 248 7.59 0.94 11.49
CA PHE A 248 8.41 0.52 12.64
C PHE A 248 8.70 1.66 13.62
N ALA A 249 8.94 2.89 13.14
CA ALA A 249 9.08 4.06 14.00
C ALA A 249 7.78 4.39 14.74
N GLY A 250 6.62 4.18 14.11
CA GLY A 250 5.30 4.27 14.74
C GLY A 250 5.13 3.27 15.88
N LEU A 251 5.47 2.00 15.64
CA LEU A 251 5.45 0.96 16.68
C LEU A 251 6.39 1.30 17.85
N GLN A 252 7.60 1.78 17.54
CA GLN A 252 8.57 2.19 18.57
C GLN A 252 8.04 3.36 19.41
N LYS A 253 7.40 4.36 18.79
CA LYS A 253 6.79 5.49 19.50
C LYS A 253 5.70 5.04 20.48
N VAL A 254 4.97 3.97 20.15
CA VAL A 254 3.96 3.39 21.06
C VAL A 254 4.66 2.74 22.25
N LEU A 255 5.69 1.92 22.01
CA LEU A 255 6.47 1.27 23.07
C LEU A 255 7.12 2.27 24.03
N THR A 256 7.63 3.40 23.53
CA THR A 256 8.29 4.41 24.39
C THR A 256 7.32 5.39 25.03
N GLY A 257 6.20 5.69 24.37
CA GLY A 257 5.28 6.75 24.80
C GLY A 257 4.07 6.26 25.60
N TYR A 258 3.72 4.97 25.52
CA TYR A 258 2.48 4.41 26.04
C TYR A 258 2.72 3.10 26.82
N PRO A 259 3.18 3.17 28.08
CA PRO A 259 3.44 1.99 28.90
C PRO A 259 2.22 1.05 28.97
N GLY A 260 2.44 -0.26 28.89
CA GLY A 260 1.40 -1.28 28.98
C GLY A 260 0.67 -1.61 27.66
N HIS A 261 1.15 -1.09 26.52
CA HIS A 261 0.59 -1.37 25.18
C HIS A 261 1.50 -2.29 24.33
N GLU A 262 2.50 -2.92 24.94
CA GLU A 262 3.42 -3.85 24.29
C GLU A 262 2.70 -5.06 23.64
N PRO A 263 1.65 -5.66 24.24
CA PRO A 263 0.92 -6.74 23.59
C PRO A 263 0.19 -6.29 22.31
N MET A 264 -0.31 -5.05 22.26
CA MET A 264 -0.94 -4.49 21.06
C MET A 264 0.08 -4.28 19.94
N VAL A 265 1.26 -3.76 20.25
CA VAL A 265 2.38 -3.66 19.28
C VAL A 265 2.75 -5.04 18.75
N ARG A 266 2.83 -6.05 19.64
CA ARG A 266 3.13 -7.43 19.26
C ARG A 266 2.08 -8.02 18.33
N ALA A 267 0.79 -7.75 18.57
CA ALA A 267 -0.29 -8.22 17.71
C ALA A 267 -0.16 -7.66 16.29
N VAL A 268 -0.01 -6.33 16.15
CA VAL A 268 0.19 -5.67 14.86
C VAL A 268 1.42 -6.22 14.12
N LEU A 269 2.53 -6.38 14.84
CA LEU A 269 3.74 -6.96 14.25
C LEU A 269 3.54 -8.41 13.81
N THR A 270 2.87 -9.22 14.62
CA THR A 270 2.61 -10.63 14.31
C THR A 270 1.74 -10.77 13.06
N ASP A 271 0.70 -9.96 12.95
CA ASP A 271 -0.19 -9.94 11.77
C ASP A 271 0.59 -9.55 10.51
N PHE A 272 1.38 -8.48 10.57
CA PHE A 272 2.25 -8.06 9.47
C PHE A 272 3.22 -9.17 9.04
N LEU A 273 3.90 -9.79 10.01
CA LEU A 273 4.85 -10.88 9.74
C LEU A 273 4.17 -12.15 9.22
N GLY A 274 2.91 -12.39 9.59
CA GLY A 274 2.11 -13.51 9.10
C GLY A 274 1.68 -13.38 7.64
N VAL A 275 1.64 -12.16 7.11
CA VAL A 275 1.29 -11.89 5.70
C VAL A 275 2.50 -12.01 4.77
N LEU A 276 3.72 -11.80 5.27
CA LEU A 276 4.97 -11.82 4.48
C LEU A 276 5.08 -13.02 3.50
N PRO A 277 4.84 -14.28 3.91
CA PRO A 277 5.01 -15.43 3.01
C PRO A 277 4.00 -15.48 1.85
N LYS A 278 2.91 -14.70 1.94
CA LYS A 278 1.81 -14.67 0.96
C LYS A 278 1.86 -13.44 0.05
N ALA A 279 2.72 -12.46 0.38
CA ALA A 279 2.84 -11.22 -0.37
C ALA A 279 3.56 -11.45 -1.72
N ASP A 280 3.49 -10.43 -2.58
CA ASP A 280 4.22 -10.47 -3.84
C ASP A 280 5.73 -10.64 -3.59
N PRO A 281 6.42 -11.53 -4.32
CA PRO A 281 7.79 -11.92 -3.97
C PRO A 281 8.80 -10.77 -3.95
N CYS A 282 8.68 -9.80 -4.87
CA CYS A 282 9.65 -8.69 -4.95
C CYS A 282 9.50 -7.65 -3.83
N PRO A 283 8.30 -7.14 -3.53
CA PRO A 283 8.06 -6.37 -2.32
C PRO A 283 8.49 -7.13 -1.05
N ALA A 284 8.11 -8.41 -0.93
CA ALA A 284 8.49 -9.24 0.21
C ALA A 284 10.01 -9.34 0.37
N ALA A 285 10.76 -9.55 -0.73
CA ALA A 285 12.21 -9.60 -0.70
C ALA A 285 12.82 -8.29 -0.15
N ALA A 286 12.34 -7.13 -0.63
CA ALA A 286 12.80 -5.82 -0.16
C ALA A 286 12.50 -5.61 1.35
N VAL A 287 11.31 -6.01 1.79
CA VAL A 287 10.93 -5.95 3.22
C VAL A 287 11.81 -6.87 4.06
N THR A 288 12.05 -8.11 3.63
CA THR A 288 12.91 -9.05 4.37
C THR A 288 14.36 -8.60 4.44
N ASP A 289 14.88 -7.96 3.37
CA ASP A 289 16.22 -7.36 3.35
C ASP A 289 16.35 -6.27 4.41
N TRP A 290 15.38 -5.36 4.46
CA TRP A 290 15.38 -4.27 5.44
C TRP A 290 15.24 -4.79 6.88
N LEU A 291 14.34 -5.74 7.13
CA LEU A 291 14.12 -6.32 8.45
C LEU A 291 15.35 -7.04 8.99
N ARG A 292 16.10 -7.73 8.13
CA ARG A 292 17.37 -8.39 8.49
C ARG A 292 18.49 -7.41 8.79
N ALA A 293 18.55 -6.29 8.06
CA ALA A 293 19.57 -5.27 8.25
C ALA A 293 19.33 -4.40 9.51
N ARG A 294 18.14 -4.47 10.12
CA ARG A 294 17.78 -3.67 11.29
C ARG A 294 18.61 -4.05 12.52
N HIS A 295 19.16 -3.05 13.19
CA HIS A 295 19.82 -3.25 14.48
C HIS A 295 18.82 -3.66 15.57
N PRO A 296 19.16 -4.65 16.42
CA PRO A 296 18.35 -4.99 17.58
C PRO A 296 18.17 -3.79 18.50
N ASN A 297 16.98 -3.66 19.08
CA ASN A 297 16.68 -2.62 20.06
C ASN A 297 16.14 -3.18 21.39
N HIS A 298 16.28 -4.49 21.60
CA HIS A 298 15.83 -5.23 22.77
C HIS A 298 14.33 -5.08 23.06
N THR A 299 13.52 -4.93 22.02
CA THR A 299 12.06 -4.85 22.11
C THR A 299 11.39 -6.03 21.41
N VAL A 300 10.05 -6.09 21.50
CA VAL A 300 9.24 -7.07 20.74
C VAL A 300 9.48 -7.00 19.23
N LEU A 301 9.97 -5.87 18.71
CA LEU A 301 10.28 -5.67 17.29
C LEU A 301 11.46 -6.53 16.80
N ASP A 302 12.32 -7.03 17.69
CA ASP A 302 13.49 -7.83 17.29
C ASP A 302 13.10 -9.21 16.72
N THR A 303 11.89 -9.67 17.04
CA THR A 303 11.31 -10.89 16.43
C THR A 303 11.18 -10.79 14.90
N ALA A 304 11.07 -9.58 14.36
CA ALA A 304 10.91 -9.37 12.92
C ALA A 304 12.14 -9.82 12.11
N ALA A 305 13.35 -9.60 12.60
CA ALA A 305 14.59 -10.02 11.92
C ALA A 305 14.69 -11.55 11.83
N LYS A 306 14.24 -12.26 12.87
CA LYS A 306 14.19 -13.73 12.89
C LYS A 306 13.21 -14.26 11.85
N THR A 307 12.00 -13.71 11.79
CA THR A 307 10.99 -14.11 10.79
C THR A 307 11.46 -13.77 9.37
N ALA A 308 12.03 -12.59 9.16
CA ALA A 308 12.59 -12.20 7.87
C ALA A 308 13.71 -13.14 7.40
N THR A 309 14.54 -13.65 8.30
CA THR A 309 15.59 -14.63 7.95
C THR A 309 15.00 -15.95 7.46
N ARG A 310 13.87 -16.39 8.03
CA ARG A 310 13.15 -17.60 7.59
C ARG A 310 12.47 -17.39 6.24
N ASP A 311 11.86 -16.23 6.02
CA ASP A 311 10.97 -15.98 4.87
C ASP A 311 11.70 -15.32 3.68
N ALA A 312 12.94 -14.86 3.86
CA ALA A 312 13.75 -14.25 2.79
C ALA A 312 14.09 -15.19 1.62
N PRO A 313 14.54 -16.45 1.81
CA PRO A 313 14.88 -17.32 0.69
C PRO A 313 13.76 -17.52 -0.35
N PRO A 314 12.50 -17.88 0.03
CA PRO A 314 11.44 -18.00 -0.95
C PRO A 314 11.07 -16.67 -1.62
N ALA A 315 11.12 -15.54 -0.89
CA ALA A 315 10.87 -14.22 -1.46
C ALA A 315 11.93 -13.82 -2.50
N LEU A 316 13.22 -14.04 -2.21
CA LEU A 316 14.33 -13.79 -3.13
C LEU A 316 14.24 -14.64 -4.40
N LEU A 317 13.94 -15.94 -4.25
CA LEU A 317 13.76 -16.85 -5.38
C LEU A 317 12.59 -16.40 -6.26
N GLY A 318 11.41 -16.19 -5.65
CA GLY A 318 10.21 -15.79 -6.38
C GLY A 318 10.36 -14.43 -7.06
N CYS A 319 11.08 -13.49 -6.45
CA CYS A 319 11.38 -12.21 -7.10
C CYS A 319 12.32 -12.38 -8.29
N GLY A 320 13.34 -13.24 -8.16
CA GLY A 320 14.21 -13.61 -9.28
C GLY A 320 13.43 -14.17 -10.46
N ASP A 321 12.50 -15.08 -10.19
CA ASP A 321 11.64 -15.72 -11.21
C ASP A 321 10.73 -14.69 -11.89
N ALA A 322 10.06 -13.82 -11.12
CA ALA A 322 9.23 -12.75 -11.68
C ALA A 322 10.03 -11.77 -12.56
N LEU A 323 11.28 -11.47 -12.18
CA LEU A 323 12.17 -10.62 -12.97
C LEU A 323 12.66 -11.30 -14.26
N VAL A 324 12.82 -12.63 -14.26
CA VAL A 324 13.06 -13.43 -15.47
C VAL A 324 11.89 -13.31 -16.44
N ASP A 325 10.66 -13.43 -15.96
CA ASP A 325 9.45 -13.30 -16.79
C ASP A 325 9.31 -11.89 -17.40
N GLN A 326 9.70 -10.87 -16.64
CA GLN A 326 9.77 -9.48 -17.10
C GLN A 326 11.00 -9.19 -17.98
N LYS A 327 11.84 -10.19 -18.29
CA LYS A 327 13.09 -10.06 -19.06
C LYS A 327 14.09 -9.06 -18.44
N SER A 328 13.97 -8.79 -17.15
CA SER A 328 14.86 -7.91 -16.37
C SER A 328 16.08 -8.70 -15.87
N TRP A 329 16.86 -9.23 -16.81
CA TRP A 329 17.93 -10.20 -16.55
C TRP A 329 18.93 -9.76 -15.47
N PRO A 330 19.49 -8.53 -15.49
CA PRO A 330 20.48 -8.12 -14.49
C PRO A 330 19.91 -8.09 -13.07
N LYS A 331 18.64 -7.66 -12.92
CA LYS A 331 17.95 -7.63 -11.63
C LYS A 331 17.66 -9.04 -11.13
N ALA A 332 17.21 -9.95 -12.00
CA ALA A 332 16.99 -11.35 -11.65
C ALA A 332 18.27 -12.02 -11.15
N LEU A 333 19.38 -11.85 -11.88
CA LEU A 333 20.70 -12.37 -11.50
C LEU A 333 21.14 -11.86 -10.13
N ALA A 334 20.91 -10.59 -9.82
CA ALA A 334 21.23 -10.03 -8.51
C ALA A 334 20.45 -10.72 -7.39
N ARG A 335 19.15 -10.97 -7.57
CA ARG A 335 18.30 -11.63 -6.55
C ARG A 335 18.67 -13.10 -6.32
N TYR A 336 18.95 -13.86 -7.38
CA TYR A 336 19.40 -15.24 -7.21
C TYR A 336 20.78 -15.33 -6.53
N ARG A 337 21.71 -14.45 -6.89
CA ARG A 337 23.04 -14.39 -6.24
C ARG A 337 22.90 -14.02 -4.77
N GLN A 338 22.07 -13.02 -4.46
CA GLN A 338 21.77 -12.64 -3.08
C GLN A 338 21.25 -13.82 -2.25
N LEU A 339 20.37 -14.66 -2.80
CA LEU A 339 19.90 -15.87 -2.13
C LEU A 339 21.06 -16.82 -1.83
N ILE A 340 21.93 -17.08 -2.80
CA ILE A 340 23.07 -17.99 -2.66
C ILE A 340 24.09 -17.46 -1.64
N ASP A 341 24.39 -16.17 -1.71
CA ASP A 341 25.40 -15.52 -0.86
C ASP A 341 24.92 -15.40 0.60
N GLN A 342 23.65 -15.09 0.81
CA GLN A 342 23.09 -14.87 2.16
C GLN A 342 22.52 -16.12 2.80
N PHE A 343 22.14 -17.14 2.01
CA PHE A 343 21.50 -18.37 2.47
C PHE A 343 22.07 -19.62 1.75
N PRO A 344 23.39 -19.89 1.89
CA PRO A 344 24.06 -20.98 1.17
C PRO A 344 23.50 -22.37 1.52
N ASP A 345 22.95 -22.56 2.72
CA ASP A 345 22.40 -23.83 3.19
C ASP A 345 20.90 -24.01 2.82
N SER A 346 20.30 -23.06 2.11
CA SER A 346 18.89 -23.17 1.70
C SER A 346 18.70 -24.23 0.61
N GLU A 347 17.67 -25.07 0.75
CA GLU A 347 17.24 -26.01 -0.29
C GLU A 347 16.90 -25.32 -1.65
N LEU A 348 16.64 -24.01 -1.61
CA LEU A 348 16.32 -23.20 -2.78
C LEU A 348 17.55 -22.78 -3.60
N VAL A 349 18.77 -22.95 -3.10
CA VAL A 349 20.02 -22.62 -3.81
C VAL A 349 20.11 -23.33 -5.15
N THR A 350 19.72 -24.60 -5.22
CA THR A 350 19.70 -25.36 -6.48
C THR A 350 18.73 -24.75 -7.50
N LYS A 351 17.57 -24.24 -7.05
CA LYS A 351 16.62 -23.55 -7.91
C LYS A 351 17.17 -22.19 -8.36
N ALA A 352 17.81 -21.45 -7.46
CA ALA A 352 18.46 -20.18 -7.79
C ALA A 352 19.57 -20.34 -8.85
N HIS A 353 20.40 -21.38 -8.77
CA HIS A 353 21.39 -21.68 -9.82
C HIS A 353 20.75 -21.95 -11.19
N LYS A 354 19.61 -22.67 -11.22
CA LYS A 354 18.84 -22.86 -12.46
C LYS A 354 18.30 -21.52 -12.98
N GLY A 355 17.76 -20.68 -12.10
CA GLY A 355 17.31 -19.32 -12.40
C GLY A 355 18.42 -18.44 -12.98
N ILE A 356 19.63 -18.48 -12.41
CA ILE A 356 20.82 -17.79 -12.95
C ILE A 356 21.13 -18.24 -14.36
N ARG A 357 21.09 -19.56 -14.62
CA ARG A 357 21.33 -20.10 -15.97
C ARG A 357 20.28 -19.59 -16.95
N THR A 358 19.00 -19.63 -16.58
CA THR A 358 17.89 -19.13 -17.42
C THR A 358 18.05 -17.63 -17.71
N ALA A 359 18.29 -16.81 -16.68
CA ALA A 359 18.49 -15.36 -16.83
C ALA A 359 19.71 -15.03 -17.69
N THR A 360 20.82 -15.77 -17.53
CA THR A 360 22.04 -15.60 -18.33
C THR A 360 21.78 -15.92 -19.81
N LEU A 361 21.09 -17.02 -20.10
CA LEU A 361 20.73 -17.40 -21.47
C LEU A 361 19.76 -16.37 -22.10
N GLY A 362 18.78 -15.89 -21.33
CA GLY A 362 17.88 -14.81 -21.74
C GLY A 362 18.62 -13.52 -22.08
N GLN A 363 19.60 -13.13 -21.25
CA GLN A 363 20.45 -11.96 -21.49
C GLN A 363 21.31 -12.12 -22.74
N GLN A 364 21.92 -13.29 -22.94
CA GLN A 364 22.68 -13.60 -24.16
C GLN A 364 21.80 -13.47 -25.40
N LEU A 365 20.61 -14.07 -25.40
CA LEU A 365 19.68 -14.00 -26.52
C LEU A 365 19.22 -12.55 -26.79
N SER A 366 18.95 -11.77 -25.74
CA SER A 366 18.61 -10.35 -25.87
C SER A 366 19.76 -9.53 -26.50
N THR A 367 20.99 -9.83 -26.12
CA THR A 367 22.20 -9.17 -26.65
C THR A 367 22.42 -9.53 -28.12
N VAL A 368 22.20 -10.79 -28.48
CA VAL A 368 22.24 -11.23 -29.88
C VAL A 368 21.19 -10.48 -30.69
N ARG A 369 19.91 -10.51 -30.25
CA ARG A 369 18.81 -9.83 -30.95
C ARG A 369 19.08 -8.34 -31.15
N SER A 370 19.59 -7.62 -30.14
CA SER A 370 19.91 -6.20 -30.26
C SER A 370 21.10 -5.91 -31.18
N ARG A 371 22.01 -6.86 -31.39
CA ARG A 371 23.11 -6.73 -32.37
C ARG A 371 22.68 -7.08 -33.79
N LEU A 372 21.60 -7.83 -33.94
CA LEU A 372 21.03 -8.26 -35.22
C LEU A 372 20.04 -7.25 -35.82
N THR A 373 19.62 -6.24 -35.06
CA THR A 373 18.83 -5.13 -35.60
C THR A 373 19.66 -4.30 -36.57
N GLY A 374 19.09 -4.01 -37.74
CA GLY A 374 19.69 -3.20 -38.80
C GLY A 374 18.67 -2.90 -39.90
N TYR A 375 19.00 -1.95 -40.77
CA TYR A 375 18.17 -1.62 -41.94
C TYR A 375 18.32 -2.67 -43.04
N SER A 376 17.31 -2.77 -43.91
CA SER A 376 17.36 -3.67 -45.07
C SER A 376 18.55 -3.30 -45.97
N GLY A 377 19.34 -4.30 -46.36
CA GLY A 377 20.52 -4.12 -47.20
C GLY A 377 21.86 -3.91 -46.46
N GLU A 378 21.84 -3.48 -45.19
CA GLU A 378 23.06 -3.30 -44.39
C GLU A 378 23.41 -4.52 -43.55
N LEU A 379 24.70 -4.68 -43.23
CA LEU A 379 25.15 -5.70 -42.30
C LEU A 379 24.88 -5.26 -40.86
N PRO A 380 24.23 -6.09 -40.03
CA PRO A 380 23.99 -5.75 -38.64
C PRO A 380 25.30 -5.68 -37.85
N LYS A 381 25.29 -5.00 -36.70
CA LYS A 381 26.45 -4.88 -35.79
C LYS A 381 27.02 -6.24 -35.38
N TYR A 382 26.18 -7.27 -35.32
CA TYR A 382 26.62 -8.64 -35.08
C TYR A 382 27.73 -9.09 -36.04
N CYS A 383 27.71 -8.65 -37.31
CA CYS A 383 28.68 -9.07 -38.31
C CYS A 383 30.10 -8.54 -38.07
N SER A 384 30.26 -7.46 -37.31
CA SER A 384 31.54 -6.90 -36.88
C SER A 384 31.89 -7.28 -35.43
N ASP A 385 30.90 -7.43 -34.56
CA ASP A 385 31.04 -7.78 -33.15
C ASP A 385 30.06 -8.93 -32.79
N PRO A 386 30.42 -10.20 -33.07
CA PRO A 386 29.53 -11.33 -32.85
C PRO A 386 29.36 -11.62 -31.36
N ALA A 387 28.11 -11.85 -30.93
CA ALA A 387 27.78 -12.27 -29.57
C ALA A 387 27.42 -13.76 -29.52
N LYS A 388 27.83 -14.45 -28.46
CA LYS A 388 27.45 -15.85 -28.24
C LYS A 388 26.06 -15.99 -27.61
N TYR A 389 25.39 -17.09 -27.93
CA TYR A 389 24.18 -17.57 -27.24
C TYR A 389 24.27 -19.08 -27.00
N GLU A 390 24.64 -19.48 -25.79
CA GLU A 390 25.05 -20.85 -25.47
C GLU A 390 23.97 -21.93 -25.63
N ALA A 391 22.70 -21.52 -25.62
CA ALA A 391 21.55 -22.40 -25.85
C ALA A 391 21.14 -22.50 -27.33
N ALA A 392 21.87 -21.85 -28.24
CA ALA A 392 21.67 -22.02 -29.68
C ALA A 392 21.90 -23.46 -30.13
N THR A 393 21.28 -23.83 -31.25
CA THR A 393 21.52 -25.13 -31.89
C THR A 393 23.00 -25.20 -32.30
N PRO A 394 23.76 -26.24 -31.89
CA PRO A 394 25.15 -26.37 -32.31
C PRO A 394 25.26 -26.56 -33.82
N PHE A 395 26.32 -25.97 -34.41
CA PHE A 395 26.59 -26.07 -35.84
C PHE A 395 26.90 -27.52 -36.25
N ARG A 396 26.36 -27.95 -37.40
CA ARG A 396 26.57 -29.27 -38.00
C ARG A 396 27.00 -29.13 -39.45
N LYS A 397 27.79 -30.06 -40.02
CA LYS A 397 28.28 -29.88 -41.40
C LYS A 397 27.19 -29.93 -42.49
N SER A 398 26.05 -30.60 -42.26
CA SER A 398 25.10 -30.90 -43.34
C SER A 398 23.86 -29.99 -43.43
N HIS A 399 23.26 -29.58 -42.31
CA HIS A 399 22.01 -28.81 -42.30
C HIS A 399 21.98 -27.84 -41.11
N ASN A 400 22.06 -26.54 -41.40
CA ASN A 400 22.01 -25.48 -40.41
C ASN A 400 20.98 -24.44 -40.82
N LYS A 401 20.01 -24.22 -39.96
CA LYS A 401 19.16 -23.04 -40.06
C LYS A 401 19.99 -21.82 -39.68
N SER A 402 19.93 -20.79 -40.51
CA SER A 402 20.80 -19.64 -40.42
C SER A 402 19.99 -18.35 -40.44
N LEU A 403 20.49 -17.31 -39.78
CA LEU A 403 20.05 -15.95 -40.05
C LEU A 403 20.94 -15.39 -41.16
N LEU A 404 20.33 -14.86 -42.22
CA LEU A 404 21.05 -14.37 -43.40
C LEU A 404 20.89 -12.85 -43.49
N TYR A 405 22.01 -12.14 -43.56
CA TYR A 405 22.04 -10.67 -43.63
C TYR A 405 22.96 -10.17 -44.73
N GLY A 406 22.59 -9.01 -45.31
CA GLY A 406 23.30 -8.37 -46.41
C GLY A 406 22.99 -8.96 -47.78
N ASN A 407 23.29 -8.19 -48.83
CA ASN A 407 23.18 -8.60 -50.24
C ASN A 407 21.86 -9.34 -50.60
N SER A 408 20.73 -8.64 -50.41
CA SER A 408 19.38 -9.17 -50.66
C SER A 408 19.19 -9.71 -52.08
N GLU A 409 19.89 -9.14 -53.07
CA GLU A 409 19.85 -9.57 -54.46
C GLU A 409 20.11 -11.08 -54.64
N TYR A 410 20.98 -11.66 -53.80
CA TYR A 410 21.29 -13.10 -53.82
C TYR A 410 20.70 -13.87 -52.65
N VAL A 411 20.60 -13.26 -51.47
CA VAL A 411 20.05 -13.91 -50.28
C VAL A 411 18.57 -14.25 -50.46
N ASP A 412 17.78 -13.38 -51.09
CA ASP A 412 16.34 -13.61 -51.30
C ASP A 412 16.05 -14.74 -52.31
N LYS A 413 17.06 -15.15 -53.09
CA LYS A 413 16.98 -16.27 -54.03
C LYS A 413 17.23 -17.62 -53.35
N LEU A 414 17.58 -17.65 -52.07
CA LEU A 414 17.86 -18.87 -51.33
C LEU A 414 16.58 -19.55 -50.82
N PRO A 415 16.58 -20.89 -50.62
CA PRO A 415 15.42 -21.58 -50.09
C PRO A 415 15.10 -21.11 -48.66
N GLY A 416 13.82 -20.80 -48.39
CA GLY A 416 13.38 -20.40 -47.05
C GLY A 416 13.65 -21.46 -45.96
N SER A 417 13.83 -22.74 -46.33
CA SER A 417 14.22 -23.81 -45.41
C SER A 417 15.63 -23.66 -44.82
N TRP A 418 16.47 -22.81 -45.39
CA TRP A 418 17.83 -22.53 -44.89
C TRP A 418 17.85 -21.37 -43.91
N SER A 419 16.81 -20.53 -43.93
CA SER A 419 16.70 -19.33 -43.12
C SER A 419 15.73 -19.50 -41.95
N VAL A 420 15.99 -18.78 -40.86
CA VAL A 420 15.03 -18.55 -39.77
C VAL A 420 14.94 -17.05 -39.49
N SER A 421 13.86 -16.62 -38.87
CA SER A 421 13.65 -15.21 -38.51
C SER A 421 14.09 -14.87 -37.08
N ASP A 422 14.31 -15.86 -36.21
CA ASP A 422 14.68 -15.64 -34.82
C ASP A 422 15.99 -16.35 -34.44
N ALA A 423 16.81 -15.64 -33.66
CA ALA A 423 18.10 -16.13 -33.18
C ALA A 423 17.98 -17.38 -32.29
N ALA A 424 16.87 -17.60 -31.57
CA ALA A 424 16.72 -18.80 -30.76
C ALA A 424 16.64 -20.09 -31.59
N GLN A 425 16.34 -19.98 -32.90
CA GLN A 425 16.19 -21.11 -33.81
C GLN A 425 17.37 -21.29 -34.76
N ALA A 426 18.34 -20.38 -34.72
CA ALA A 426 19.48 -20.37 -35.62
C ALA A 426 20.67 -21.15 -35.03
N ALA A 427 21.42 -21.82 -35.91
CA ALA A 427 22.75 -22.33 -35.59
C ALA A 427 23.86 -21.35 -36.04
N LEU A 428 23.59 -20.61 -37.12
CA LEU A 428 24.53 -19.67 -37.73
C LEU A 428 23.93 -18.29 -37.90
N VAL A 429 24.80 -17.27 -37.85
CA VAL A 429 24.54 -15.95 -38.44
C VAL A 429 25.49 -15.78 -39.62
N VAL A 430 24.93 -15.58 -40.80
CA VAL A 430 25.66 -15.45 -42.06
C VAL A 430 25.58 -14.01 -42.54
N CYS A 431 26.75 -13.39 -42.64
CA CYS A 431 26.95 -12.02 -43.09
C CYS A 431 27.48 -12.07 -44.52
N VAL A 432 26.66 -11.60 -45.46
CA VAL A 432 26.94 -11.59 -46.89
C VAL A 432 27.32 -10.17 -47.28
N GLY A 433 28.59 -9.96 -47.63
CA GLY A 433 29.08 -8.65 -48.02
C GLY A 433 28.70 -8.27 -49.45
N ASP A 434 29.15 -7.08 -49.85
CA ASP A 434 28.86 -6.52 -51.15
C ASP A 434 29.49 -7.33 -52.28
N THR A 435 28.80 -7.31 -53.42
CA THR A 435 29.24 -7.97 -54.65
C THR A 435 30.52 -7.32 -55.18
N LYS A 436 31.48 -8.15 -55.58
CA LYS A 436 32.75 -7.77 -56.20
C LYS A 436 32.97 -8.51 -57.51
N LEU A 437 33.79 -7.94 -58.40
CA LEU A 437 34.23 -8.63 -59.60
C LEU A 437 35.11 -9.84 -59.23
N GLY A 438 34.70 -11.02 -59.68
CA GLY A 438 35.40 -12.28 -59.48
C GLY A 438 36.36 -12.61 -60.63
N SER A 439 36.53 -13.90 -60.90
CA SER A 439 37.38 -14.34 -62.01
C SER A 439 36.75 -13.98 -63.36
N ARG A 440 37.60 -13.58 -64.31
CA ARG A 440 37.21 -13.30 -65.70
C ARG A 440 36.60 -14.55 -66.36
N VAL A 441 35.48 -14.37 -67.07
CA VAL A 441 34.81 -15.43 -67.83
C VAL A 441 35.11 -15.28 -69.31
N GLN A 442 34.72 -14.15 -69.90
CA GLN A 442 34.83 -13.92 -71.35
C GLN A 442 34.86 -12.42 -71.65
N THR A 443 35.48 -12.02 -72.76
CA THR A 443 35.41 -10.64 -73.28
C THR A 443 34.75 -10.67 -74.65
N CYS A 444 33.80 -9.77 -74.87
CA CYS A 444 33.02 -9.73 -76.11
C CYS A 444 32.96 -8.30 -76.67
N PRO A 445 33.01 -8.14 -78.00
CA PRO A 445 32.89 -6.85 -78.65
C PRO A 445 31.42 -6.44 -78.76
N TYR A 446 31.13 -5.17 -78.52
CA TYR A 446 29.82 -4.55 -78.69
C TYR A 446 29.92 -3.31 -79.56
N SER A 447 29.03 -3.19 -80.53
CA SER A 447 28.86 -1.98 -81.34
C SER A 447 27.56 -1.28 -80.98
N LYS A 448 27.48 0.03 -81.21
CA LYS A 448 26.23 0.77 -81.04
C LYS A 448 25.18 0.28 -82.04
N LEU A 449 23.91 0.29 -81.65
CA LEU A 449 22.80 -0.16 -82.50
C LEU A 449 22.59 0.71 -83.74
N ASP A 450 22.99 1.98 -83.68
CA ASP A 450 22.96 2.92 -84.82
C ASP A 450 24.12 2.71 -85.80
N GLY A 451 25.01 1.74 -85.54
CA GLY A 451 26.17 1.42 -86.38
C GLY A 451 27.33 2.39 -86.25
N SER A 452 27.26 3.38 -85.35
CA SER A 452 28.31 4.38 -85.18
C SER A 452 29.41 3.93 -84.18
N GLY A 453 30.64 4.42 -84.40
CA GLY A 453 31.77 4.24 -83.49
C GLY A 453 32.52 2.90 -83.63
N SER A 454 33.61 2.75 -82.88
CA SER A 454 34.39 1.51 -82.81
C SER A 454 33.81 0.52 -81.81
N PRO A 455 33.96 -0.81 -82.01
CA PRO A 455 33.52 -1.80 -81.05
C PRO A 455 34.14 -1.59 -79.67
N VAL A 456 33.31 -1.62 -78.63
CA VAL A 456 33.72 -1.58 -77.22
C VAL A 456 33.88 -3.01 -76.73
N TRP A 457 35.05 -3.34 -76.19
CA TRP A 457 35.30 -4.64 -75.58
C TRP A 457 34.85 -4.64 -74.13
N VAL A 458 33.86 -5.48 -73.83
CA VAL A 458 33.30 -5.63 -72.49
C VAL A 458 33.70 -6.99 -71.93
N THR A 459 34.33 -7.00 -70.77
CA THR A 459 34.75 -8.20 -70.06
C THR A 459 33.72 -8.58 -69.00
N PHE A 460 33.22 -9.81 -69.08
CA PHE A 460 32.31 -10.40 -68.10
C PHE A 460 33.08 -11.17 -67.03
N TYR A 461 32.76 -10.90 -65.77
CA TYR A 461 33.36 -11.50 -64.59
C TYR A 461 32.32 -12.30 -63.81
N LYS A 462 32.77 -13.36 -63.13
CA LYS A 462 31.94 -14.05 -62.13
C LYS A 462 31.54 -13.08 -61.04
N VAL A 463 30.36 -13.30 -60.46
CA VAL A 463 29.92 -12.57 -59.26
C VAL A 463 30.72 -13.12 -58.07
N ALA A 464 31.54 -12.29 -57.43
CA ALA A 464 32.27 -12.65 -56.22
C ALA A 464 31.61 -12.06 -54.98
N ILE A 465 31.29 -12.89 -53.99
CA ILE A 465 30.57 -12.45 -52.78
C ILE A 465 31.34 -12.91 -51.54
N PRO A 466 31.92 -11.99 -50.74
CA PRO A 466 32.57 -12.34 -49.48
C PRO A 466 31.51 -12.74 -48.45
N ILE A 467 31.69 -13.89 -47.82
CA ILE A 467 30.80 -14.41 -46.78
C ILE A 467 31.56 -14.69 -45.49
N ARG A 468 30.90 -14.38 -44.38
CA ARG A 468 31.33 -14.74 -43.02
C ARG A 468 30.17 -15.40 -42.30
N ALA A 469 30.36 -16.62 -41.79
CA ALA A 469 29.36 -17.28 -40.96
C ALA A 469 29.92 -17.51 -39.56
N TYR A 470 29.16 -17.08 -38.56
CA TYR A 470 29.50 -17.26 -37.15
C TYR A 470 28.58 -18.30 -36.53
N GLU A 471 29.15 -19.25 -35.79
CA GLU A 471 28.37 -20.16 -34.97
C GLU A 471 27.74 -19.38 -33.82
N LEU A 472 26.41 -19.37 -33.75
CA LEU A 472 25.70 -18.57 -32.76
C LEU A 472 25.98 -19.05 -31.33
N ARG A 473 26.17 -20.36 -31.14
CA ARG A 473 26.44 -20.96 -29.83
C ARG A 473 27.71 -20.44 -29.17
N THR A 474 28.75 -20.25 -29.96
CA THR A 474 30.10 -19.90 -29.47
C THR A 474 30.51 -18.47 -29.82
N GLY A 475 29.82 -17.83 -30.77
CA GLY A 475 30.21 -16.55 -31.37
C GLY A 475 31.41 -16.65 -32.31
N LYS A 476 31.93 -17.86 -32.58
CA LYS A 476 33.16 -18.05 -33.36
C LYS A 476 32.87 -18.07 -34.85
N LEU A 477 33.80 -17.51 -35.64
CA LEU A 477 33.79 -17.58 -37.09
C LEU A 477 34.05 -19.03 -37.54
N VAL A 478 33.12 -19.62 -38.29
CA VAL A 478 33.21 -20.99 -38.80
C VAL A 478 33.34 -21.07 -40.32
N VAL A 479 32.90 -20.02 -41.03
CA VAL A 479 33.10 -19.89 -42.48
C VAL A 479 33.62 -18.49 -42.78
N HIS A 480 34.72 -18.40 -43.52
CA HIS A 480 35.24 -17.14 -44.06
C HIS A 480 35.83 -17.40 -45.45
N ARG A 481 35.11 -17.00 -46.50
CA ARG A 481 35.53 -17.22 -47.88
C ARG A 481 34.78 -16.32 -48.85
N THR A 482 35.25 -16.29 -50.09
CA THR A 482 34.58 -15.58 -51.18
C THR A 482 33.94 -16.58 -52.11
N LEU A 483 32.61 -16.50 -52.25
CA LEU A 483 31.86 -17.26 -53.25
C LEU A 483 32.17 -16.72 -54.64
N GLN A 484 32.28 -17.60 -55.64
CA GLN A 484 32.27 -17.20 -57.03
C GLN A 484 31.12 -17.87 -57.76
N ILE A 485 30.22 -17.06 -58.31
CA ILE A 485 29.02 -17.51 -58.99
C ILE A 485 29.19 -17.25 -60.48
N GLY A 486 29.19 -18.34 -61.25
CA GLY A 486 29.14 -18.28 -62.70
C GLY A 486 27.74 -17.99 -63.22
N GLY A 487 27.66 -17.66 -64.50
CA GLY A 487 26.40 -17.31 -65.16
C GLY A 487 26.60 -17.22 -66.67
N SER A 488 25.55 -16.82 -67.38
CA SER A 488 25.67 -16.49 -68.80
C SER A 488 26.47 -15.20 -68.97
N SER A 489 27.31 -15.16 -70.00
CA SER A 489 28.09 -14.00 -70.44
C SER A 489 27.76 -13.66 -71.89
N CYS A 490 28.11 -12.44 -72.30
CA CYS A 490 27.98 -11.97 -73.68
C CYS A 490 26.56 -12.05 -74.26
N PRO A 491 25.57 -11.37 -73.64
CA PRO A 491 24.24 -11.25 -74.24
C PRO A 491 24.32 -10.56 -75.61
N GLN A 492 23.37 -10.87 -76.50
CA GLN A 492 23.29 -10.25 -77.83
C GLN A 492 23.08 -8.73 -77.74
N ILE A 493 22.34 -8.26 -76.75
CA ILE A 493 22.07 -6.84 -76.49
C ILE A 493 22.56 -6.51 -75.08
N LEU A 494 23.37 -5.45 -74.96
CA LEU A 494 23.86 -4.94 -73.68
C LEU A 494 23.18 -3.61 -73.37
N SER A 495 22.29 -3.61 -72.38
CA SER A 495 21.65 -2.40 -71.88
C SER A 495 22.56 -1.71 -70.87
N TYR A 496 22.76 -0.40 -71.01
CA TYR A 496 23.50 0.44 -70.07
C TYR A 496 22.80 1.80 -69.89
N SER A 497 23.15 2.50 -68.82
CA SER A 497 22.53 3.78 -68.44
C SER A 497 23.32 4.97 -68.97
N TYR A 498 22.62 6.01 -69.43
CA TYR A 498 23.21 7.31 -69.80
C TYR A 498 23.12 8.26 -68.60
N TYR A 499 24.18 9.01 -68.31
CA TYR A 499 24.20 9.99 -67.20
C TYR A 499 24.29 11.42 -67.74
N GLY A 500 23.37 12.30 -67.31
CA GLY A 500 23.41 13.73 -67.63
C GLY A 500 23.35 14.08 -69.12
N GLY A 501 22.79 13.20 -69.96
CA GLY A 501 22.72 13.38 -71.42
C GLY A 501 23.99 12.98 -72.18
N TYR A 502 25.02 12.47 -71.50
CA TYR A 502 26.26 12.00 -72.11
C TYR A 502 26.29 10.47 -72.20
N ASP A 503 26.66 9.96 -73.37
CA ASP A 503 26.91 8.55 -73.61
C ASP A 503 28.38 8.21 -73.35
N THR A 504 28.65 7.62 -72.19
CA THR A 504 29.98 7.12 -71.81
C THR A 504 30.24 5.68 -72.28
N GLY A 505 29.28 5.06 -72.98
CA GLY A 505 29.28 3.65 -73.32
C GLY A 505 29.02 2.74 -72.11
N PRO A 506 28.89 1.41 -72.35
CA PRO A 506 28.73 0.44 -71.28
C PRO A 506 29.99 0.34 -70.42
N ASP A 507 29.82 0.00 -69.14
CA ASP A 507 30.97 -0.34 -68.29
C ASP A 507 31.72 -1.53 -68.90
N ARG A 508 33.04 -1.38 -69.01
CA ARG A 508 33.96 -2.37 -69.58
C ARG A 508 34.07 -3.61 -68.71
N ALA A 509 33.68 -3.53 -67.43
CA ALA A 509 33.56 -4.67 -66.53
C ALA A 509 32.08 -4.93 -66.21
N GLN A 510 31.58 -6.10 -66.59
CA GLN A 510 30.20 -6.51 -66.32
C GLN A 510 30.19 -7.79 -65.49
N TYR A 511 29.14 -7.98 -64.69
CA TYR A 511 28.86 -9.27 -64.07
C TYR A 511 28.22 -10.22 -65.07
N VAL A 512 28.53 -11.52 -64.96
CA VAL A 512 27.70 -12.56 -65.57
C VAL A 512 26.30 -12.57 -64.95
N THR A 513 25.30 -13.03 -65.70
CA THR A 513 23.93 -13.19 -65.18
C THR A 513 23.77 -14.57 -64.54
N PRO A 514 23.68 -14.69 -63.19
CA PRO A 514 23.66 -15.99 -62.54
C PRO A 514 22.28 -16.65 -62.60
N SER A 515 22.24 -17.97 -62.72
CA SER A 515 21.00 -18.72 -62.57
C SER A 515 20.65 -18.95 -61.09
N LYS A 516 19.36 -19.07 -60.74
CA LYS A 516 18.92 -19.41 -59.37
C LYS A 516 19.59 -20.68 -58.84
N ALA A 517 19.77 -21.69 -59.70
CA ALA A 517 20.45 -22.93 -59.35
C ALA A 517 21.95 -22.72 -59.07
N GLY A 518 22.62 -21.86 -59.84
CA GLY A 518 24.03 -21.50 -59.63
C GLY A 518 24.26 -20.77 -58.31
N VAL A 519 23.41 -19.79 -57.99
CA VAL A 519 23.44 -19.10 -56.69
C VAL A 519 23.29 -20.10 -55.55
N ARG A 520 22.25 -20.95 -55.60
CA ARG A 520 22.00 -21.97 -54.58
C ARG A 520 23.17 -22.96 -54.43
N ALA A 521 23.80 -23.37 -55.52
CA ALA A 521 24.92 -24.30 -55.48
C ALA A 521 26.16 -23.68 -54.80
N ALA A 522 26.46 -22.41 -55.11
CA ALA A 522 27.57 -21.67 -54.48
C ALA A 522 27.36 -21.53 -52.96
N PHE A 523 26.16 -21.13 -52.54
CA PHE A 523 25.81 -21.02 -51.11
C PHE A 523 25.68 -22.38 -50.40
N ARG A 524 25.35 -23.47 -51.11
CA ARG A 524 25.33 -24.82 -50.52
C ARG A 524 26.73 -25.25 -50.12
N ALA A 525 27.66 -25.23 -51.09
CA ALA A 525 29.05 -25.53 -50.84
C ALA A 525 29.61 -24.62 -49.72
N ALA A 526 29.10 -23.39 -49.69
CA ALA A 526 29.02 -22.44 -48.58
C ALA A 526 28.96 -22.97 -47.16
N LEU A 527 27.70 -23.22 -46.82
CA LEU A 527 27.16 -23.27 -45.48
C LEU A 527 26.87 -24.72 -45.07
N HIS A 528 26.92 -25.63 -46.04
CA HIS A 528 26.72 -27.06 -45.91
C HIS A 528 27.83 -27.83 -46.66
N PRO A 529 29.11 -27.66 -46.26
CA PRO A 529 30.25 -28.31 -46.91
C PRO A 529 30.33 -29.82 -46.66
#